data_AF-A0A2V4AYZ2-F1
#
_entry.id   AF-A0A2V4AYZ2-F1
#
_cell.length_a   1.000
_cell.length_b   1.000
_cell.length_c   1.000
_cell.angle_alpha   90.00
_cell.angle_beta   90.00
_cell.angle_gamma   90.00
#
_symmetry.space_group_name_H-M   'P 1'
#
loop_
_entity.id
_entity.type
_entity.pdbx_description
1 polymer ?
#
loop_
_entity_poly.entity_id
_entity_poly.type
_entity_poly.pdbx_seq_one_letter_code
_entity_poly.pdbx_strand_id
1 'polypeptide(L)'
;MTDNELFVIVRRAPHTDTVELLAAFPDQGTAGAAADELGPGHSVLPVRMAPAGPVLVVHVWHCQVVVTVGQGWELREPARLGGASRIVLDADDWPKERVHVDEQAGDLEAAVHGQQVRYVNAYAPSAARARELAESEARRIAEA
;
A
#
# COMPACT_ATOMS: atom_id res chain seq x y z
N MET A 1 -30.41 8.71 -1.33
CA MET A 1 -29.00 9.01 -1.61
C MET A 1 -28.22 8.38 -0.49
N THR A 2 -27.48 7.30 -0.79
CA THR A 2 -26.57 6.67 0.17
C THR A 2 -25.24 7.37 0.03
N ASP A 3 -25.09 8.51 0.69
CA ASP A 3 -23.81 9.23 0.72
C ASP A 3 -22.87 8.44 1.63
N ASN A 4 -22.01 7.63 1.03
CA ASN A 4 -20.98 6.85 1.72
C ASN A 4 -19.77 7.72 2.11
N GLU A 5 -19.94 9.04 2.13
CA GLU A 5 -18.89 10.00 2.40
C GLU A 5 -19.34 11.01 3.45
N LEU A 6 -18.42 11.38 4.34
CA LEU A 6 -18.52 12.54 5.20
C LEU A 6 -17.46 13.56 4.79
N PHE A 7 -17.72 14.81 5.14
CA PHE A 7 -16.80 15.91 4.95
C PHE A 7 -16.21 16.27 6.30
N VAL A 8 -14.91 16.01 6.47
CA VAL A 8 -14.21 16.30 7.73
C VAL A 8 -13.45 17.60 7.62
N ILE A 9 -13.57 18.43 8.66
CA ILE A 9 -12.69 19.58 8.83
C ILE A 9 -11.41 19.08 9.49
N VAL A 10 -10.29 19.29 8.81
CA VAL A 10 -8.97 19.01 9.36
C VAL A 10 -8.20 20.29 9.59
N ARG A 11 -7.40 20.32 10.66
CA ARG A 11 -6.43 21.37 10.96
C ARG A 11 -5.02 20.82 10.77
N ARG A 12 -4.20 21.51 9.98
CA ARG A 12 -2.76 21.20 9.86
C ARG A 12 -1.97 22.22 10.67
N ALA A 13 -1.21 21.75 11.65
CA ALA A 13 -0.33 22.65 12.39
C ALA A 13 0.84 23.07 11.47
N PRO A 14 1.17 24.37 11.36
CA PRO A 14 2.13 24.88 10.37
C PRO A 14 3.59 24.42 10.57
N HIS A 15 3.87 23.68 11.65
CA HIS A 15 5.22 23.23 12.02
C HIS A 15 5.28 21.74 12.41
N THR A 16 4.20 20.99 12.19
CA THR A 16 4.21 19.54 12.37
C THR A 16 3.48 18.86 11.23
N ASP A 17 3.85 17.62 10.94
CA ASP A 17 3.09 16.76 10.00
C ASP A 17 1.80 16.20 10.63
N THR A 18 1.37 16.77 11.78
CA THR A 18 0.19 16.31 12.50
C THR A 18 -1.06 16.93 11.89
N VAL A 19 -1.98 16.06 11.50
CA VAL A 19 -3.33 16.43 11.07
C VAL A 19 -4.29 16.15 12.21
N GLU A 20 -5.04 17.16 12.64
CA GLU A 20 -6.09 17.02 13.64
C GLU A 20 -7.45 17.04 12.96
N LEU A 21 -8.32 16.09 13.31
CA LEU A 21 -9.70 16.04 12.84
C LEU A 21 -10.58 16.78 13.87
N LEU A 22 -11.31 17.81 13.42
CA LEU A 22 -12.12 18.65 14.31
C LEU A 22 -13.59 18.23 14.34
N ALA A 23 -14.18 17.99 13.17
CA ALA A 23 -15.59 17.65 13.02
C ALA A 23 -15.84 16.91 11.70
N ALA A 24 -16.96 16.18 11.63
CA ALA A 24 -17.43 15.49 10.43
C ALA A 24 -18.87 15.91 10.12
N PHE A 25 -19.16 16.20 8.85
CA PHE A 25 -20.47 16.66 8.39
C PHE A 25 -20.97 15.75 7.25
N PRO A 26 -22.30 15.57 7.12
CA PRO A 26 -22.86 14.84 5.98
C PRO A 26 -22.86 15.65 4.68
N ASP A 27 -22.67 16.97 4.75
CA ASP A 27 -22.75 17.89 3.62
C ASP A 27 -21.49 18.75 3.50
N GLN A 28 -20.97 18.88 2.28
CA GLN A 28 -19.75 19.64 1.98
C GLN A 28 -19.95 21.14 2.20
N GLY A 29 -21.13 21.67 1.85
CA GLY A 29 -21.41 23.11 1.97
C GLY A 29 -21.36 23.57 3.41
N THR A 30 -21.97 22.80 4.30
CA THR A 30 -21.98 23.05 5.76
C THR A 30 -20.57 22.94 6.35
N ALA A 31 -19.81 21.91 5.97
CA ALA A 31 -18.41 21.77 6.40
C ALA A 31 -17.54 22.94 5.91
N GLY A 32 -17.75 23.39 4.67
CA GLY A 32 -17.03 24.49 4.05
C GLY A 32 -17.28 25.81 4.78
N ALA A 33 -18.54 26.15 5.01
CA ALA A 33 -18.91 27.37 5.75
C ALA A 33 -18.28 27.40 7.15
N ALA A 34 -18.32 26.27 7.87
CA ALA A 34 -17.69 26.17 9.19
C ALA A 34 -16.16 26.26 9.12
N ALA A 35 -15.51 25.65 8.11
CA ALA A 35 -14.07 25.75 7.93
C ALA A 35 -13.62 27.19 7.61
N ASP A 36 -14.40 27.92 6.81
CA ASP A 36 -14.14 29.34 6.50
C ASP A 36 -14.25 30.22 7.76
N GLU A 37 -15.24 29.97 8.62
CA GLU A 37 -15.38 30.67 9.91
C GLU A 37 -14.22 30.38 10.87
N LEU A 38 -13.70 29.15 10.88
CA LEU A 38 -12.52 28.77 11.67
C LEU A 38 -11.23 29.45 11.18
N GLY A 39 -11.19 29.87 9.92
CA GLY A 39 -10.09 30.62 9.32
C GLY A 39 -8.89 29.77 8.87
N PRO A 40 -7.76 30.42 8.53
CA PRO A 40 -6.62 29.76 7.89
C PRO A 40 -6.06 28.55 8.66
N GLY A 41 -5.62 27.53 7.91
CA GLY A 41 -5.09 26.27 8.47
C GLY A 41 -6.14 25.17 8.62
N HIS A 42 -7.41 25.49 8.38
CA HIS A 42 -8.52 24.54 8.30
C HIS A 42 -8.83 24.22 6.84
N SER A 43 -9.13 22.96 6.55
CA SER A 43 -9.54 22.52 5.22
C SER A 43 -10.55 21.38 5.33
N VAL A 44 -11.45 21.30 4.37
CA VAL A 44 -12.42 20.20 4.27
C VAL A 44 -11.83 19.09 3.41
N LEU A 45 -11.89 17.85 3.89
CA LEU A 45 -11.53 16.65 3.13
C LEU A 45 -12.71 15.67 3.10
N PRO A 46 -13.00 15.05 1.94
CA PRO A 46 -13.93 13.94 1.89
C PRO A 46 -13.29 12.69 2.53
N VAL A 47 -14.08 11.96 3.30
CA VAL A 47 -13.70 10.66 3.87
C VAL A 47 -14.83 9.66 3.66
N ARG A 48 -14.47 8.43 3.31
CA ARG A 48 -15.45 7.35 3.20
C ARG A 48 -15.92 6.92 4.58
N MET A 49 -17.22 6.68 4.71
CA MET A 49 -17.83 6.14 5.91
C MET A 49 -17.56 4.65 6.01
N ALA A 50 -17.10 4.21 7.19
CA ALA A 50 -17.09 2.79 7.49
C ALA A 50 -18.54 2.28 7.67
N PRO A 51 -18.89 1.11 7.13
CA PRO A 51 -20.18 0.51 7.39
C PRO A 51 -20.34 0.20 8.88
N ALA A 52 -21.58 0.20 9.37
CA ALA A 52 -21.86 -0.24 10.73
C ALA A 52 -21.53 -1.74 10.87
N GLY A 53 -20.60 -2.08 11.76
CA GLY A 53 -20.21 -3.47 12.02
C GLY A 53 -18.69 -3.67 12.11
N PRO A 54 -18.22 -4.93 11.97
CA PRO A 54 -16.80 -5.26 12.04
C PRO A 54 -16.01 -4.58 10.90
N VAL A 55 -14.93 -3.90 11.28
CA VAL A 55 -13.99 -3.32 10.33
C VAL A 55 -12.93 -4.35 10.00
N LEU A 56 -12.76 -4.63 8.70
CA LEU A 56 -11.68 -5.48 8.23
C LEU A 56 -10.43 -4.64 7.95
N VAL A 57 -9.33 -4.98 8.61
CA VAL A 57 -8.00 -4.42 8.30
C VAL A 57 -7.20 -5.50 7.59
N VAL A 58 -6.74 -5.20 6.38
CA VAL A 58 -5.87 -6.10 5.61
C VAL A 58 -4.45 -5.56 5.61
N HIS A 59 -3.50 -6.46 5.81
CA HIS A 59 -2.08 -6.17 5.78
C HIS A 59 -1.49 -6.56 4.43
N VAL A 60 -0.53 -5.78 3.95
CA VAL A 60 0.28 -6.15 2.79
C VAL A 60 1.54 -6.84 3.29
N TRP A 61 1.82 -8.00 2.72
CA TRP A 61 3.02 -8.79 2.94
C TRP A 61 3.91 -8.68 1.73
N HIS A 62 5.21 -8.60 1.97
CA HIS A 62 6.27 -8.59 0.98
C HIS A 62 7.09 -9.86 1.11
N CYS A 63 7.42 -10.48 0.00
CA CYS A 63 8.39 -11.57 -0.07
C CYS A 63 9.35 -11.29 -1.22
N GLN A 64 10.64 -11.42 -0.94
CA GLN A 64 11.69 -11.22 -1.93
C GLN A 64 12.32 -12.55 -2.30
N VAL A 65 12.64 -12.74 -3.57
CA VAL A 65 13.47 -13.84 -4.05
C VAL A 65 14.56 -13.30 -4.95
N VAL A 66 15.75 -13.87 -4.82
CA VAL A 66 16.92 -13.59 -5.65
C VAL A 66 17.14 -14.81 -6.52
N VAL A 67 17.11 -14.63 -7.83
CA VAL A 67 17.32 -15.70 -8.81
C VAL A 67 18.69 -15.52 -9.43
N THR A 68 19.56 -16.51 -9.29
CA THR A 68 20.86 -16.55 -9.96
C THR A 68 20.77 -17.53 -11.13
N VAL A 69 20.85 -17.01 -12.35
CA VAL A 69 20.61 -17.78 -13.58
C VAL A 69 21.59 -18.97 -13.65
N GLY A 70 21.04 -20.18 -13.81
CA GLY A 70 21.81 -21.42 -13.85
C GLY A 70 22.28 -21.97 -12.50
N GLN A 71 22.02 -21.28 -11.38
CA GLN A 71 22.42 -21.73 -10.04
C GLN A 71 21.25 -21.97 -9.08
N GLY A 72 20.09 -21.34 -9.32
CA GLY A 72 18.87 -21.52 -8.52
C GLY A 72 18.36 -20.19 -7.96
N TRP A 73 17.57 -20.26 -6.89
CA TRP A 73 17.01 -19.06 -6.25
C TRP A 73 16.99 -19.16 -4.74
N GLU A 74 17.11 -18.02 -4.07
CA GLU A 74 17.02 -17.86 -2.63
C GLU A 74 15.81 -17.00 -2.28
N LEU A 75 14.87 -17.59 -1.54
CA LEU A 75 13.65 -16.93 -1.09
C LEU A 75 13.83 -16.43 0.34
N ARG A 76 13.48 -15.16 0.57
CA ARG A 76 13.43 -14.55 1.91
C ARG A 76 12.10 -14.80 2.58
N GLU A 77 12.11 -14.86 3.91
CA GLU A 77 10.89 -14.98 4.70
C GLU A 77 9.94 -13.79 4.45
N PRO A 78 8.63 -14.03 4.25
CA PRO A 78 7.67 -12.96 4.07
C PRO A 78 7.61 -12.04 5.28
N ALA A 79 7.61 -10.74 5.03
CA ALA A 79 7.53 -9.70 6.04
C ALA A 79 6.31 -8.82 5.82
N ARG A 80 5.70 -8.35 6.92
CA ARG A 80 4.62 -7.37 6.84
C ARG A 80 5.19 -6.00 6.47
N LEU A 81 4.61 -5.37 5.46
CA LEU A 81 5.01 -4.04 5.03
C LEU A 81 4.34 -2.97 5.91
N GLY A 82 5.15 -2.29 6.72
CA GLY A 82 4.70 -1.16 7.53
C GLY A 82 4.11 -0.04 6.67
N GLY A 83 3.01 0.57 7.12
CA GLY A 83 2.34 1.66 6.39
C GLY A 83 1.51 1.26 5.18
N ALA A 84 1.59 0.01 4.69
CA ALA A 84 0.79 -0.46 3.56
C ALA A 84 -0.52 -1.18 3.98
N SER A 85 -0.76 -1.31 5.28
CA SER A 85 -2.03 -1.84 5.82
C SER A 85 -3.17 -0.88 5.52
N ARG A 86 -4.36 -1.42 5.25
CA ARG A 86 -5.54 -0.61 4.93
C ARG A 86 -6.81 -1.18 5.53
N ILE A 87 -7.76 -0.29 5.76
CA ILE A 87 -9.13 -0.67 6.05
C ILE A 87 -9.79 -1.04 4.72
N VAL A 88 -10.53 -2.15 4.71
CA VAL A 88 -11.35 -2.57 3.57
C VAL A 88 -12.79 -2.16 3.83
N LEU A 89 -13.31 -1.24 3.04
CA LEU A 89 -14.71 -0.81 3.08
C LEU A 89 -15.54 -1.53 2.02
N ASP A 90 -14.93 -1.85 0.87
CA ASP A 90 -15.55 -2.59 -0.23
C ASP A 90 -14.53 -3.51 -0.95
N ALA A 91 -14.96 -4.16 -2.03
CA ALA A 91 -14.11 -5.07 -2.81
C ALA A 91 -12.93 -4.37 -3.52
N ASP A 92 -13.07 -3.08 -3.86
CA ASP A 92 -12.04 -2.32 -4.57
C ASP A 92 -10.90 -1.90 -3.63
N ASP A 93 -11.17 -1.86 -2.32
CA ASP A 93 -10.15 -1.59 -1.31
C ASP A 93 -9.15 -2.72 -1.12
N TRP A 94 -9.48 -3.94 -1.55
CA TRP A 94 -8.63 -5.09 -1.32
C TRP A 94 -7.23 -4.87 -1.90
N PRO A 95 -6.14 -5.11 -1.15
CA PRO A 95 -4.80 -4.94 -1.70
C PRO A 95 -4.59 -5.86 -2.90
N LYS A 96 -4.26 -5.25 -4.04
CA LYS A 96 -3.97 -5.99 -5.27
C LYS A 96 -2.62 -6.71 -5.14
N GLU A 97 -2.60 -7.95 -5.60
CA GLU A 97 -1.36 -8.71 -5.76
C GLU A 97 -0.48 -8.06 -6.82
N ARG A 98 0.83 -8.02 -6.55
CA ARG A 98 1.82 -7.45 -7.47
C ARG A 98 3.12 -8.22 -7.38
N VAL A 99 3.77 -8.39 -8.52
CA VAL A 99 5.13 -8.92 -8.61
C VAL A 99 5.95 -7.91 -9.42
N HIS A 100 7.12 -7.56 -8.93
CA HIS A 100 8.03 -6.63 -9.57
C HIS A 100 9.41 -7.25 -9.66
N VAL A 101 9.96 -7.32 -10.87
CA VAL A 101 11.33 -7.74 -11.14
C VAL A 101 12.18 -6.49 -11.30
N ASP A 102 13.21 -6.34 -10.47
CA ASP A 102 14.15 -5.22 -10.55
C ASP A 102 15.23 -5.53 -11.59
N GLU A 103 14.93 -5.17 -12.83
CA GLU A 103 15.84 -5.36 -13.97
C GLU A 103 17.09 -4.51 -13.83
N GLN A 104 16.97 -3.29 -13.29
CA GLN A 104 18.09 -2.35 -13.13
C GLN A 104 19.12 -2.86 -12.13
N ALA A 105 18.69 -3.41 -11.00
CA ALA A 105 19.58 -4.07 -10.05
C ALA A 105 20.27 -5.28 -10.69
N GLY A 106 19.55 -6.07 -11.48
CA GLY A 106 20.13 -7.21 -12.20
C GLY A 106 21.20 -6.81 -13.23
N ASP A 107 20.96 -5.73 -13.96
CA ASP A 107 21.91 -5.22 -14.96
C ASP A 107 23.18 -4.66 -14.29
N LEU A 108 23.04 -4.07 -13.09
CA LEU A 108 24.18 -3.63 -12.28
C LEU A 108 25.03 -4.81 -11.80
N GLU A 109 24.41 -5.87 -11.27
CA GLU A 109 25.13 -7.09 -10.84
C GLU A 109 25.88 -7.74 -12.01
N ALA A 110 25.27 -7.76 -13.20
CA ALA A 110 25.93 -8.25 -14.40
C ALA A 110 27.13 -7.38 -14.80
N ALA A 111 27.00 -6.06 -14.70
CA ALA A 111 28.07 -5.12 -15.06
C ALA A 111 29.25 -5.12 -14.08
N VAL A 112 29.00 -5.27 -12.78
CA VAL A 112 30.02 -5.18 -11.73
C VAL A 112 30.65 -6.54 -11.42
N HIS A 113 29.82 -7.59 -11.36
CA HIS A 113 30.23 -8.91 -10.88
C HIS A 113 30.19 -9.99 -11.96
N GLY A 114 29.71 -9.69 -13.17
CA GLY A 114 29.59 -10.67 -14.25
C GLY A 114 28.53 -11.74 -13.99
N GLN A 115 27.65 -11.53 -13.01
CA GLN A 115 26.64 -12.49 -12.59
C GLN A 115 25.26 -12.06 -13.07
N GLN A 116 24.51 -12.99 -13.67
CA GLN A 116 23.12 -12.74 -14.03
C GLN A 116 22.22 -13.04 -12.83
N VAL A 117 21.85 -11.97 -12.12
CA VAL A 117 20.96 -12.02 -10.96
C VAL A 117 19.67 -11.27 -11.28
N ARG A 118 18.52 -11.79 -10.85
CA ARG A 118 17.23 -11.10 -10.90
C ARG A 118 16.64 -11.02 -9.50
N TYR A 119 16.34 -9.80 -9.06
CA TYR A 119 15.64 -9.57 -7.80
C TYR A 119 14.15 -9.46 -8.06
N VAL A 120 13.35 -10.29 -7.39
CA VAL A 120 11.90 -10.29 -7.53
C VAL A 120 11.28 -9.94 -6.19
N ASN A 121 10.33 -9.01 -6.22
CA ASN A 121 9.56 -8.57 -5.06
C ASN A 121 8.07 -8.87 -5.30
N ALA A 122 7.49 -9.71 -4.46
CA ALA A 122 6.07 -10.04 -4.49
C ALA A 122 5.33 -9.41 -3.32
N TYR A 123 4.13 -8.91 -3.58
CA TYR A 123 3.26 -8.25 -2.61
C TYR A 123 1.87 -8.89 -2.63
N ALA A 124 1.35 -9.26 -1.46
CA ALA A 124 0.03 -9.88 -1.35
C ALA A 124 -0.67 -9.59 -0.01
N PRO A 125 -1.99 -9.86 0.10
CA PRO A 125 -2.75 -9.74 1.36
C PRO A 125 -2.36 -10.73 2.48
N SER A 126 -1.50 -11.71 2.19
CA SER A 126 -1.05 -12.70 3.18
C SER A 126 0.41 -13.13 2.93
N ALA A 127 1.08 -13.57 4.00
CA ALA A 127 2.45 -14.08 3.95
C ALA A 127 2.60 -15.25 2.97
N ALA A 128 1.70 -16.24 3.09
CA ALA A 128 1.70 -17.44 2.25
C ALA A 128 1.52 -17.09 0.77
N ARG A 129 0.62 -16.16 0.45
CA ARG A 129 0.38 -15.76 -0.94
C ARG A 129 1.53 -14.95 -1.52
N ALA A 130 2.15 -14.06 -0.74
CA ALA A 130 3.34 -13.32 -1.18
C ALA A 130 4.50 -14.28 -1.50
N ARG A 131 4.69 -15.31 -0.66
CA ARG A 131 5.65 -16.38 -0.89
C ARG A 131 5.36 -17.16 -2.17
N GLU A 132 4.12 -17.61 -2.35
CA GLU A 132 3.71 -18.35 -3.55
C GLU A 132 3.95 -17.56 -4.84
N LEU A 133 3.62 -16.26 -4.85
CA LEU A 133 3.87 -15.37 -5.98
C LEU A 133 5.36 -15.23 -6.28
N ALA A 134 6.19 -15.04 -5.26
CA ALA A 134 7.65 -14.96 -5.41
C ALA A 134 8.23 -16.27 -5.96
N GLU A 135 7.84 -17.42 -5.39
CA GLU A 135 8.30 -18.74 -5.83
C GLU A 135 7.87 -19.04 -7.27
N SER A 136 6.62 -18.71 -7.63
CA SER A 136 6.11 -18.92 -8.99
C SER A 136 6.88 -18.10 -10.02
N GLU A 137 7.21 -16.85 -9.69
CA GLU A 137 7.97 -15.99 -10.59
C GLU A 137 9.44 -16.39 -10.68
N ALA A 138 10.05 -16.79 -9.56
CA ALA A 138 11.42 -17.32 -9.55
C ALA A 138 11.56 -18.56 -10.43
N ARG A 139 10.59 -19.47 -10.36
CA ARG A 139 10.54 -20.66 -11.22
C ARG A 139 10.43 -20.25 -12.70
N ARG A 140 9.52 -19.33 -13.02
CA ARG A 140 9.34 -18.82 -14.38
C ARG A 140 10.63 -18.23 -14.96
N ILE A 141 11.40 -17.50 -14.14
CA ILE A 141 12.69 -16.91 -14.57
C ILE A 141 13.77 -17.99 -14.71
N ALA A 142 13.82 -18.97 -13.81
CA ALA A 142 14.81 -20.04 -13.86
C ALA A 142 14.60 -21.02 -15.03
N GLU A 143 13.36 -21.15 -15.52
CA GLU A 143 12.97 -22.01 -16.64
C GLU A 143 13.01 -21.31 -18.01
N ALA A 144 13.25 -19.99 -18.04
CA ALA A 144 13.34 -19.19 -19.27
C ALA A 144 14.75 -19.20 -19.87
#